data_AF-A0A7C7NC29-F1
#
_entry.id   AF-A0A7C7NC29-F1
#
_cell.length_a   1.000
_cell.length_b   1.000
_cell.length_c   1.000
_cell.angle_alpha   90.00
_cell.angle_beta   90.00
_cell.angle_gamma   90.00
#
_symmetry.space_group_name_H-M   'P 1'
#
loop_
_entity.id
_entity.type
_entity.pdbx_description
1 polymer ?
#
loop_
_entity_poly.entity_id
_entity_poly.type
_entity_poly.pdbx_seq_one_letter_code
_entity_poly.pdbx_strand_id
1 'polypeptide(L)' 'MKEFLDTALNTATANGADYADIRISRHKNQSIRTRENRIQGISNSESYGFGVRVLVDGTWGFAASHRLTKNNVANITMRA' A
#
# COMPACT_ATOMS: atom_id res chain seq x y z
N MET A 1 -10.88 6.38 1.48
CA MET A 1 -9.51 6.31 0.91
C MET A 1 -8.71 7.58 1.21
N LYS A 2 -9.26 8.78 0.92
CA LYS A 2 -8.65 10.08 1.26
C LYS A 2 -8.18 10.20 2.71
N GLU A 3 -9.00 9.79 3.68
CA GLU A 3 -8.64 9.84 5.10
C GLU A 3 -7.36 9.07 5.46
N PHE A 4 -7.03 7.99 4.74
CA PHE A 4 -5.79 7.24 4.97
C PHE A 4 -4.60 7.96 4.35
N LEU A 5 -4.80 8.62 3.22
CA LEU A 5 -3.78 9.46 2.60
C LEU A 5 -3.45 10.63 3.53
N ASP A 6 -4.47 11.33 4.02
CA ASP A 6 -4.33 12.44 4.96
C ASP A 6 -3.65 11.97 6.26
N THR A 7 -4.02 10.78 6.78
CA THR A 7 -3.36 10.20 7.95
C THR A 7 -1.87 10.00 7.72
N ALA A 8 -1.47 9.35 6.62
CA ALA A 8 -0.05 9.11 6.33
C ALA A 8 0.73 10.42 6.11
N LEU A 9 0.19 11.33 5.29
CA LEU A 9 0.86 12.58 4.98
C LEU A 9 1.01 13.46 6.24
N ASN A 10 -0.03 13.57 7.06
CA ASN A 10 0.04 14.32 8.31
C ASN A 10 0.97 13.67 9.33
N THR A 11 0.98 12.34 9.43
CA THR A 11 1.92 11.64 10.31
C THR A 11 3.37 11.87 9.86
N ALA A 12 3.66 11.77 8.56
CA ALA A 12 5.02 11.98 8.07
C ALA A 12 5.50 13.43 8.26
N THR A 13 4.69 14.42 7.85
CA THR A 13 5.07 15.84 7.95
C THR A 13 5.16 16.32 9.39
N ALA A 14 4.29 15.85 10.28
CA ALA A 14 4.37 16.16 11.71
C ALA A 14 5.64 15.59 12.39
N ASN A 15 6.32 14.62 11.75
CA ASN A 15 7.55 14.00 12.25
C ASN A 15 8.79 14.38 11.43
N GLY A 16 8.73 15.51 10.70
CA GLY A 16 9.92 16.10 10.06
C GLY A 16 10.23 15.61 8.65
N ALA A 17 9.30 14.92 7.98
CA ALA A 17 9.50 14.58 6.58
C ALA A 17 9.40 15.82 5.67
N ASP A 18 10.47 16.09 4.94
CA ASP A 18 10.54 17.12 3.88
C ASP A 18 9.65 16.75 2.69
N TYR A 19 9.51 15.45 2.45
CA TYR A 19 8.64 14.89 1.43
C TYR A 19 8.04 13.57 1.92
N ALA A 20 6.77 13.35 1.60
CA ALA A 20 6.11 12.08 1.85
C ALA A 20 5.15 11.75 0.71
N ASP A 21 5.07 10.46 0.39
CA ASP A 21 4.05 9.94 -0.51
C ASP A 21 3.52 8.59 -0.02
N ILE A 22 2.24 8.35 -0.25
CA ILE A 22 1.57 7.09 0.06
C ILE A 22 0.85 6.58 -1.18
N ARG A 23 1.03 5.28 -1.47
CA ARG A 23 0.35 4.57 -2.54
C ARG A 23 -0.52 3.49 -1.94
N ILE A 24 -1.81 3.51 -2.24
CA ILE A 24 -2.77 2.46 -1.87
C ILE A 24 -3.12 1.73 -3.17
N SER A 25 -3.04 0.41 -3.17
CA SER A 25 -3.27 -0.41 -4.36
C SER A 25 -4.15 -1.61 -4.07
N ARG A 26 -5.07 -1.85 -5.00
CA ARG A 26 -5.95 -3.02 -5.04
C ARG A 26 -5.72 -3.72 -6.37
N HIS A 27 -5.30 -4.97 -6.33
CA HIS A 27 -5.10 -5.77 -7.54
C HIS A 27 -6.07 -6.93 -7.52
N LYS A 28 -6.96 -6.98 -8.52
CA LYS A 28 -7.81 -8.13 -8.80
C LYS A 28 -7.20 -8.91 -9.95
N ASN A 29 -6.91 -10.17 -9.73
CA ASN A 29 -6.31 -11.05 -10.74
C ASN A 29 -7.26 -12.21 -11.02
N GLN A 30 -7.70 -12.33 -12.27
CA GLN A 30 -8.59 -13.38 -12.73
C GLN A 30 -7.90 -14.16 -13.84
N SER A 31 -7.82 -15.48 -13.68
CA SER A 31 -7.19 -16.34 -14.68
C SER A 31 -8.03 -17.56 -14.96
N ILE A 32 -8.18 -17.87 -16.24
CA ILE A 32 -8.79 -19.10 -16.74
C ILE A 32 -7.68 -19.90 -17.39
N ARG A 33 -7.47 -21.14 -16.93
CA ARG A 33 -6.52 -22.07 -17.53
C ARG A 33 -7.28 -23.10 -18.34
N THR A 34 -6.88 -23.28 -19.60
CA THR A 34 -7.43 -24.31 -20.49
C THR A 34 -6.33 -25.27 -20.91
N ARG A 35 -6.71 -26.49 -21.26
CA ARG A 35 -5.86 -27.46 -21.94
C ARG A 35 -6.72 -28.16 -22.97
N GLU A 36 -6.27 -28.12 -24.22
CA GLU A 36 -7.06 -28.55 -25.38
C GLU A 36 -8.45 -27.88 -25.37
N ASN A 37 -9.52 -28.67 -25.47
CA ASN A 37 -10.90 -28.19 -25.47
C ASN A 37 -11.53 -28.13 -24.06
N ARG A 38 -10.73 -28.25 -22.98
CA ARG A 38 -11.22 -28.30 -21.60
C ARG A 38 -10.69 -27.15 -20.76
N ILE A 39 -11.58 -26.54 -19.96
CA ILE A 39 -11.20 -25.64 -18.89
C ILE A 39 -10.62 -26.49 -17.75
N GLN A 40 -9.38 -26.18 -17.36
CA GLN A 40 -8.66 -26.84 -16.27
C GLN A 40 -8.87 -26.15 -14.93
N GLY A 41 -9.16 -24.84 -14.94
CA GLY A 41 -9.45 -24.11 -13.72
C GLY A 41 -9.74 -22.65 -13.96
N ILE A 42 -10.53 -22.10 -13.04
CA ILE A 42 -10.83 -20.67 -12.96
C ILE A 42 -10.37 -20.24 -11.57
N SER A 43 -9.52 -19.22 -11.51
CA SER A 43 -9.09 -18.63 -10.24
C SER A 43 -9.28 -17.12 -10.25
N ASN A 44 -9.65 -16.60 -9.09
CA ASN A 44 -9.76 -15.19 -8.81
C ASN A 44 -9.00 -14.93 -7.51
N SER A 45 -8.07 -13.99 -7.52
CA SER A 45 -7.36 -13.53 -6.35
C SER A 45 -7.42 -12.02 -6.26
N GLU A 46 -7.34 -11.52 -5.02
CA GLU A 46 -7.31 -10.11 -4.74
C GLU A 46 -6.20 -9.81 -3.73
N SER A 47 -5.39 -8.81 -4.03
CA SER A 47 -4.43 -8.25 -3.09
C SER A 47 -4.74 -6.78 -2.83
N TYR A 48 -4.53 -6.37 -1.59
CA TYR A 48 -4.78 -5.01 -1.13
C TYR A 48 -3.68 -4.58 -0.19
N GLY A 49 -3.17 -3.36 -0.36
CA GLY A 49 -2.15 -2.83 0.53
C GLY A 49 -1.76 -1.41 0.22
N PHE A 50 -0.82 -0.91 1.01
CA PHE A 50 -0.26 0.41 0.84
C PHE A 50 1.24 0.42 1.15
N GLY A 51 1.93 1.39 0.56
CA GLY A 51 3.33 1.71 0.85
C GLY A 51 3.49 3.21 1.07
N VAL A 52 4.34 3.59 2.00
CA VAL A 52 4.66 4.98 2.34
C VAL A 52 6.15 5.19 2.15
N ARG A 53 6.53 6.25 1.44
CA ARG A 53 7.91 6.73 1.35
C ARG A 53 8.01 8.10 2.02
N VAL A 54 9.11 8.31 2.74
CA VAL A 54 9.43 9.58 3.39
C VAL A 54 10.85 10.00 3.06
N LEU A 55 11.09 11.31 3.00
CA LEU A 55 12.42 11.91 2.92
C LEU A 55 12.62 12.75 4.18
N VAL A 56 13.61 12.39 4.99
CA VAL A 56 13.97 13.12 6.22
C VAL A 56 15.46 13.40 6.17
N ASP A 57 15.86 14.67 6.27
CA ASP A 57 17.26 15.08 6.27
C ASP A 57 18.08 14.49 5.09
N GLY A 58 17.47 14.49 3.91
CA GLY A 58 18.09 13.96 2.68
C GLY A 58 18.15 12.42 2.59
N THR A 59 17.58 11.69 3.54
CA THR A 59 17.57 10.21 3.56
C THR A 59 16.18 9.65 3.29
N TRP A 60 16.10 8.65 2.41
CA TRP A 60 14.85 7.97 2.06
C TRP A 60 14.49 6.85 3.04
N GLY A 61 13.24 6.87 3.48
CA GLY A 61 12.58 5.85 4.27
C GLY A 61 11.43 5.19 3.51
N PHE A 62 11.14 3.91 3.80
CA PHE A 62 10.02 3.18 3.19
C PHE A 62 9.45 2.09 4.09
N ALA A 63 8.12 2.04 4.17
CA ALA A 63 7.41 0.95 4.83
C ALA A 63 6.08 0.63 4.12
N ALA A 64 5.60 -0.61 4.28
CA ALA A 64 4.39 -1.08 3.61
C ALA A 64 3.58 -2.05 4.48
N SER A 65 2.28 -2.16 4.20
CA SER A 65 1.38 -3.11 4.87
C SER A 65 0.13 -3.40 4.03
N HIS A 66 -0.47 -4.58 4.25
CA HIS A 66 -1.75 -4.96 3.66
C HIS A 66 -2.97 -4.52 4.50
N ARG A 67 -2.75 -4.05 5.75
CA ARG A 67 -3.83 -3.72 6.70
C ARG A 67 -4.18 -2.23 6.66
N LEU A 68 -5.24 -1.86 5.96
CA LEU A 68 -5.64 -0.45 5.85
C LEU A 68 -6.59 -0.04 6.99
N THR A 69 -6.01 0.44 8.09
CA THR A 69 -6.71 1.14 9.18
C THR A 69 -5.96 2.42 9.51
N LYS A 70 -6.63 3.46 10.05
CA LYS A 70 -5.96 4.74 10.38
C LYS A 70 -4.74 4.53 11.29
N ASN A 71 -4.93 3.78 12.37
CA ASN A 71 -3.86 3.47 13.32
C ASN A 71 -2.70 2.72 12.66
N ASN A 72 -2.99 1.72 11.80
CA ASN A 72 -1.93 0.99 11.13
C ASN A 72 -1.20 1.85 10.09
N VAL A 73 -1.91 2.73 9.38
CA VAL A 73 -1.30 3.66 8.43
C VAL A 73 -0.35 4.62 9.14
N ALA A 74 -0.77 5.22 10.26
CA ALA A 74 0.11 6.06 11.08
C ALA A 74 1.33 5.28 11.58
N ASN A 75 1.13 4.10 12.15
CA ASN A 75 2.21 3.25 12.65
C ASN A 75 3.20 2.83 11.56
N ILE A 76 2.72 2.48 10.37
CA ILE A 76 3.59 2.10 9.26
C ILE A 76 4.32 3.32 8.70
N THR A 77 3.68 4.49 8.66
CA THR A 77 4.35 5.75 8.29
C THR A 77 5.51 6.07 9.22
N MET A 78 5.35 5.86 10.53
CA MET A 78 6.44 6.06 11.52
C MET A 78 7.59 5.06 11.40
N ARG A 79 7.41 3.96 10.66
CA ARG A 79 8.44 2.94 10.42
C ARG A 79 9.10 3.11 9.06
N ALA A 80 8.59 4.00 8.22
CA ALA A 80 9.20 4.37 6.95
C ALA A 80 10.45 5.18 7.25
#